data_AF-C1N5F0-F1
#
_entry.id   AF-C1N5F0-F1
#
_cell.length_a   1.000
_cell.length_b   1.000
_cell.length_c   1.000
_cell.angle_alpha   90.00
_cell.angle_beta   90.00
_cell.angle_gamma   90.00
#
_symmetry.space_group_name_H-M   'P 1'
#
loop_
_entity.id
_entity.type
_entity.pdbx_description
1 polymer ?
#
loop_
_entity_poly.entity_id
_entity_poly.type
_entity_poly.pdbx_seq_one_letter_code
_entity_poly.pdbx_strand_id
1 'polypeptide(L)'
;MGAPTRGGSTPAERRAAKQRARRERKSNASPATAAARGGAPSSSSKKKKVPSDDDDDERDDEKKRARVDPPRDAVATASDDDASDDDDARAGSRRSPAGPAAAVVPRTGAFGSYGRSDGGMSVEDDEWATSARTWRALAPHLSAYIAKKVWAPFYYDGTAGIRMREAGFRRVVHTKDDFFKRVNDRAFVKSLAAVIDNPPYTGKGVKERVIAALVRADVPFCLLLPIGVLHAQELLDADKVQTLIPRRCRVNKAGGREIPFKYLVWLCYKMELERDLVLMPDE
;
A
#
# COMPACT_ATOMS: atom_id res chain seq x y z
N MET A 1 -5.72 8.26 -49.73
CA MET A 1 -4.58 8.27 -48.79
C MET A 1 -4.99 7.45 -47.56
N GLY A 2 -4.47 6.23 -47.42
CA GLY A 2 -4.76 5.36 -46.28
C GLY A 2 -3.74 5.61 -45.17
N ALA A 3 -4.21 5.99 -43.98
CA ALA A 3 -3.35 6.14 -42.81
C ALA A 3 -2.92 4.74 -42.30
N PRO A 4 -1.67 4.56 -41.86
CA PRO A 4 -1.21 3.28 -41.34
C PRO A 4 -1.80 3.07 -39.93
N THR A 5 -2.63 2.05 -39.76
CA THR A 5 -3.07 1.58 -38.45
C THR A 5 -1.87 1.00 -37.71
N ARG A 6 -1.40 1.69 -36.66
CA ARG A 6 -0.39 1.17 -35.75
C ARG A 6 -0.93 -0.11 -35.09
N GLY A 7 -0.44 -1.26 -35.53
CA GLY A 7 -0.70 -2.57 -34.95
C GLY A 7 -0.03 -2.70 -33.59
N GLY A 8 -0.68 -2.18 -32.55
CA GLY A 8 -0.38 -2.55 -31.18
C GLY A 8 -1.11 -3.85 -30.85
N SER A 9 -0.41 -4.80 -30.21
CA SER A 9 -1.04 -6.02 -29.71
C SER A 9 -2.23 -5.70 -28.80
N THR A 10 -3.27 -6.51 -28.85
CA THR A 10 -4.45 -6.34 -28.00
C THR A 10 -4.11 -6.69 -26.54
N PRO A 11 -4.88 -6.18 -25.55
CA PRO A 11 -4.80 -6.62 -24.15
C PRO A 11 -4.77 -8.15 -23.98
N ALA A 12 -5.58 -8.86 -24.78
CA ALA A 12 -5.66 -10.31 -24.75
C ALA A 12 -4.38 -10.99 -25.25
N GLU A 13 -3.77 -10.46 -26.33
CA GLU A 13 -2.50 -10.97 -26.87
C GLU A 13 -1.33 -10.73 -25.90
N ARG A 14 -1.29 -9.57 -25.23
CA ARG A 14 -0.32 -9.29 -24.17
C ARG A 14 -0.46 -10.28 -23.00
N ARG A 15 -1.70 -10.60 -22.62
CA ARG A 15 -1.98 -11.60 -21.57
C ARG A 15 -1.52 -12.99 -21.98
N ALA A 16 -1.82 -13.41 -23.21
CA ALA A 16 -1.41 -14.70 -23.75
C ALA A 16 0.13 -14.82 -23.83
N ALA A 17 0.80 -13.79 -24.34
CA ALA A 17 2.27 -13.74 -24.41
C ALA A 17 2.91 -13.80 -23.03
N LYS A 18 2.36 -13.10 -22.04
CA LYS A 18 2.85 -13.13 -20.65
C LYS A 18 2.62 -14.48 -19.97
N GLN A 19 1.46 -15.11 -20.19
CA GLN A 19 1.18 -16.46 -19.70
C GLN A 19 2.13 -17.49 -20.34
N ARG A 20 2.44 -17.34 -21.64
CA ARG A 20 3.42 -18.18 -22.34
C ARG A 20 4.83 -17.98 -21.76
N ALA A 21 5.28 -16.74 -21.59
CA ALA A 21 6.58 -16.44 -21.01
C ALA A 21 6.73 -16.96 -19.56
N ARG A 22 5.67 -16.86 -18.74
CA ARG A 22 5.67 -17.46 -17.39
C ARG A 22 5.74 -18.99 -17.41
N ARG A 23 5.01 -19.64 -18.32
CA ARG A 23 5.07 -21.10 -18.49
C ARG A 23 6.45 -21.56 -18.93
N GLU A 24 7.07 -20.84 -19.87
CA GLU A 24 8.44 -21.11 -20.36
C GLU A 24 9.50 -20.91 -19.26
N ARG A 25 9.39 -19.85 -18.44
CA ARG A 25 10.26 -19.67 -17.27
C ARG A 25 10.12 -20.80 -16.26
N LYS A 26 8.89 -21.28 -16.03
CA LYS A 26 8.61 -22.37 -15.09
C LYS A 26 9.06 -23.74 -15.62
N SER A 27 9.01 -23.97 -16.93
CA SER A 27 9.55 -25.21 -17.54
C SER A 27 11.08 -25.22 -17.56
N ASN A 28 11.71 -24.06 -17.70
CA ASN A 28 13.18 -23.95 -17.67
C ASN A 28 13.74 -23.93 -16.24
N ALA A 29 12.90 -23.70 -15.23
CA ALA A 29 13.25 -23.84 -13.82
C ALA A 29 12.87 -25.24 -13.30
N SER A 30 13.62 -26.27 -13.69
CA SER A 30 13.67 -27.57 -12.99
C SER A 30 15.03 -27.76 -12.30
N PRO A 31 15.09 -28.50 -11.17
CA PRO A 31 16.19 -28.40 -10.20
C PRO A 31 17.39 -29.24 -10.64
N ALA A 32 18.28 -28.63 -11.41
CA ALA A 32 19.62 -29.17 -11.67
C ALA A 32 20.64 -28.15 -11.17
N THR A 33 21.00 -28.23 -9.88
CA THR A 33 22.31 -27.88 -9.28
C THR A 33 22.19 -27.80 -7.75
N ALA A 34 21.98 -28.95 -7.12
CA ALA A 34 22.27 -29.14 -5.69
C ALA A 34 23.27 -30.29 -5.54
N ALA A 35 24.43 -30.15 -6.17
CA ALA A 35 25.64 -30.91 -5.89
C ALA A 35 26.77 -30.41 -6.79
N ALA A 36 27.64 -29.54 -6.26
CA ALA A 36 29.10 -29.60 -6.47
C ALA A 36 29.77 -28.29 -6.02
N ARG A 37 30.63 -28.44 -4.99
CA ARG A 37 31.93 -27.76 -4.80
C ARG A 37 31.86 -26.25 -4.47
N GLY A 38 32.30 -25.75 -3.32
CA GLY A 38 33.44 -26.19 -2.49
C GLY A 38 34.75 -25.69 -3.09
N GLY A 39 35.22 -24.53 -2.62
CA GLY A 39 36.58 -24.01 -2.88
C GLY A 39 36.65 -22.56 -3.34
N ALA A 40 37.18 -21.70 -2.48
CA ALA A 40 37.76 -20.39 -2.80
C ALA A 40 39.22 -20.40 -2.26
N PRO A 41 40.08 -19.38 -2.47
CA PRO A 41 40.10 -18.31 -3.48
C PRO A 41 41.49 -18.10 -4.16
N SER A 42 41.54 -17.38 -5.28
CA SER A 42 42.70 -16.61 -5.77
C SER A 42 42.23 -15.71 -6.91
N SER A 43 42.84 -14.61 -7.34
CA SER A 43 43.74 -13.60 -6.79
C SER A 43 43.71 -12.44 -7.81
N SER A 44 43.76 -11.20 -7.32
CA SER A 44 44.33 -9.99 -7.94
C SER A 44 44.02 -9.61 -9.41
N SER A 45 43.46 -8.40 -9.60
CA SER A 45 44.18 -7.23 -10.20
C SER A 45 43.33 -6.32 -11.10
N LYS A 46 43.58 -5.01 -10.91
CA LYS A 46 43.54 -3.87 -11.86
C LYS A 46 42.25 -3.06 -12.07
N LYS A 47 42.27 -1.92 -11.36
CA LYS A 47 41.79 -0.57 -11.71
C LYS A 47 41.80 -0.26 -13.22
N LYS A 48 40.77 0.47 -13.68
CA LYS A 48 40.90 1.62 -14.59
C LYS A 48 39.81 2.68 -14.30
N LYS A 49 40.26 3.94 -14.30
CA LYS A 49 39.58 5.22 -14.03
C LYS A 49 39.26 5.90 -15.38
N VAL A 50 38.05 6.50 -15.52
CA VAL A 50 37.70 7.89 -15.99
C VAL A 50 38.06 8.26 -17.46
N PRO A 51 37.30 9.09 -18.23
CA PRO A 51 36.54 10.34 -17.92
C PRO A 51 35.04 10.31 -18.27
N SER A 52 34.09 11.14 -17.79
CA SER A 52 33.98 12.55 -17.34
C SER A 52 34.26 13.61 -18.41
N ASP A 53 33.25 13.87 -19.24
CA ASP A 53 33.12 15.09 -20.02
C ASP A 53 32.12 16.01 -19.30
N ASP A 54 32.65 17.12 -18.79
CA ASP A 54 31.95 18.36 -18.51
C ASP A 54 31.84 19.14 -19.84
N ASP A 55 30.70 19.77 -20.09
CA ASP A 55 30.61 21.01 -20.89
C ASP A 55 29.32 21.74 -20.49
N ASP A 56 29.53 22.79 -19.69
CA ASP A 56 28.97 24.15 -19.75
C ASP A 56 27.60 24.38 -20.43
N ASP A 57 26.66 24.93 -19.65
CA ASP A 57 25.95 26.13 -20.10
C ASP A 57 25.40 26.91 -18.89
N GLU A 58 26.08 28.01 -18.57
CA GLU A 58 25.66 29.06 -17.64
C GLU A 58 24.43 29.79 -18.19
N ARG A 59 23.36 29.92 -17.38
CA ARG A 59 22.45 31.08 -17.46
C ARG A 59 21.99 31.50 -16.08
N ASP A 60 22.60 32.58 -15.61
CA ASP A 60 22.08 33.48 -14.59
C ASP A 60 20.75 34.10 -15.03
N ASP A 61 19.79 34.16 -14.11
CA ASP A 61 18.82 35.27 -14.06
C ASP A 61 18.25 35.38 -12.62
N GLU A 62 18.90 36.23 -11.83
CA GLU A 62 18.47 36.68 -10.52
C GLU A 62 17.26 37.63 -10.67
N LYS A 63 16.11 37.29 -10.09
CA LYS A 63 15.03 38.26 -9.88
C LYS A 63 14.42 38.17 -8.48
N LYS A 64 14.96 39.04 -7.62
CA LYS A 64 14.41 39.50 -6.34
C LYS A 64 12.93 39.88 -6.48
N ARG A 65 12.06 39.33 -5.61
CA ARG A 65 10.81 39.98 -5.21
C ARG A 65 10.61 39.88 -3.70
N ALA A 66 10.15 41.01 -3.18
CA ALA A 66 10.22 41.45 -1.80
C ALA A 66 9.30 40.68 -0.84
N ARG A 67 9.76 40.63 0.41
CA ARG A 67 8.98 40.26 1.60
C ARG A 67 7.89 41.31 1.83
N VAL A 68 6.68 40.85 2.16
CA VAL A 68 5.60 41.67 2.70
C VAL A 68 5.25 41.10 4.06
N ASP A 69 5.44 41.90 5.10
CA ASP A 69 5.08 41.59 6.49
C ASP A 69 3.55 41.61 6.68
N PRO A 70 2.98 40.74 7.54
CA PRO A 70 1.56 40.77 7.88
C PRO A 70 1.24 41.78 9.00
N PRO A 71 0.04 42.37 9.02
CA PRO A 71 -0.37 43.26 10.10
C PRO A 71 -0.76 42.49 11.37
N ARG A 72 -0.48 43.13 12.51
CA ARG A 72 -0.81 42.71 13.88
C ARG A 72 -2.17 43.28 14.33
N ASP A 73 -2.64 42.66 15.41
CA ASP A 73 -3.63 43.10 16.41
C ASP A 73 -5.09 42.62 16.24
N ALA A 74 -5.49 41.67 17.10
CA ALA A 74 -6.51 41.91 18.12
C ALA A 74 -6.54 40.78 19.17
N VAL A 75 -6.58 41.22 20.43
CA VAL A 75 -6.59 40.48 21.69
C VAL A 75 -7.97 39.90 21.97
N ALA A 76 -8.04 38.67 22.50
CA ALA A 76 -9.10 38.27 23.43
C ALA A 76 -8.63 37.13 24.35
N THR A 77 -8.83 37.38 25.63
CA THR A 77 -8.47 36.62 26.83
C THR A 77 -9.38 35.42 27.07
N ALA A 78 -8.83 34.31 27.55
CA ALA A 78 -9.46 33.47 28.57
C ALA A 78 -8.40 32.53 29.18
N SER A 79 -8.29 32.64 30.50
CA SER A 79 -7.64 31.74 31.45
C SER A 79 -8.20 30.32 31.35
N ASP A 80 -7.37 29.32 31.67
CA ASP A 80 -7.66 28.43 32.78
C ASP A 80 -6.40 27.63 33.15
N ASP A 81 -6.23 27.54 34.46
CA ASP A 81 -5.18 26.90 35.22
C ASP A 81 -5.17 25.38 34.99
N ASP A 82 -3.98 24.77 34.91
CA ASP A 82 -3.74 23.60 35.76
C ASP A 82 -2.24 23.38 35.98
N ALA A 83 -1.91 23.30 37.26
CA ALA A 83 -0.58 23.09 37.80
C ALA A 83 -0.33 21.60 37.93
N SER A 84 0.88 21.15 37.57
CA SER A 84 1.48 19.99 38.20
C SER A 84 3.00 20.12 38.13
N ASP A 85 3.56 20.41 39.30
CA ASP A 85 4.95 20.18 39.68
C ASP A 85 5.43 18.81 39.24
N ASP A 86 6.66 18.73 38.77
CA ASP A 86 7.60 17.71 39.23
C ASP A 86 9.03 18.20 38.98
N ASP A 87 9.67 18.53 40.09
CA ASP A 87 11.11 18.75 40.26
C ASP A 87 11.89 17.49 39.86
N ASP A 88 12.90 17.65 39.01
CA ASP A 88 14.10 16.82 39.17
C ASP A 88 15.35 17.56 38.68
N ALA A 89 16.17 17.97 39.65
CA ALA A 89 17.40 18.71 39.46
C ALA A 89 18.61 17.80 39.69
N ARG A 90 19.54 17.79 38.70
CA ARG A 90 21.02 17.70 38.76
C ARG A 90 21.54 16.90 37.55
N ALA A 91 22.63 17.23 36.86
CA ALA A 91 23.54 18.36 36.83
C ALA A 91 24.47 18.19 35.60
N GLY A 92 24.82 19.31 34.93
CA GLY A 92 26.12 19.49 34.27
C GLY A 92 26.23 19.17 32.77
N SER A 93 26.18 20.19 31.92
CA SER A 93 27.37 20.72 31.20
C SER A 93 26.99 21.69 30.05
N ARG A 94 27.39 22.95 30.24
CA ARG A 94 27.82 23.98 29.25
C ARG A 94 26.95 24.29 28.03
N ARG A 95 26.41 25.52 28.06
CA ARG A 95 25.76 26.30 26.98
C ARG A 95 26.67 26.57 25.77
N SER A 96 26.04 26.59 24.59
CA SER A 96 26.29 27.53 23.49
C SER A 96 24.96 27.79 22.73
N PRO A 97 24.78 28.95 22.08
CA PRO A 97 23.50 29.67 22.06
C PRO A 97 22.49 29.18 21.01
N ALA A 98 21.23 29.45 21.33
CA ALA A 98 20.02 29.09 20.60
C ALA A 98 19.95 29.74 19.20
N GLY A 99 19.74 28.90 18.18
CA GLY A 99 19.03 29.31 16.96
C GLY A 99 17.53 29.46 17.24
N PRO A 100 16.77 30.18 16.40
CA PRO A 100 15.37 30.46 16.67
C PRO A 100 14.59 29.14 16.81
N ALA A 101 13.82 29.04 17.89
CA ALA A 101 12.94 27.92 18.18
C ALA A 101 12.03 27.67 16.98
N ALA A 102 12.24 26.54 16.31
CA ALA A 102 11.31 26.07 15.28
C ALA A 102 9.96 25.88 15.96
N ALA A 103 8.98 26.70 15.58
CA ALA A 103 7.60 26.57 16.04
C ALA A 103 7.16 25.12 15.80
N VAL A 104 6.82 24.40 16.87
CA VAL A 104 6.21 23.08 16.77
C VAL A 104 4.83 23.28 16.18
N VAL A 105 4.72 23.11 14.86
CA VAL A 105 3.44 23.14 14.16
C VAL A 105 2.64 21.92 14.62
N PRO A 106 1.45 22.08 15.24
CA PRO A 106 0.62 20.94 15.59
C PRO A 106 0.27 20.17 14.31
N ARG A 107 0.52 18.85 14.32
CA ARG A 107 0.17 17.95 13.20
C ARG A 107 -1.35 17.88 13.06
N THR A 108 -1.92 18.85 12.36
CA THR A 108 -3.31 18.83 11.91
C THR A 108 -3.35 18.13 10.55
N GLY A 109 -3.28 16.81 10.59
CA GLY A 109 -3.36 15.97 9.41
C GLY A 109 -3.39 14.50 9.79
N ALA A 110 -4.01 13.68 8.95
CA ALA A 110 -4.22 12.23 9.08
C ALA A 110 -2.92 11.38 9.09
N PHE A 111 -1.89 11.86 9.77
CA PHE A 111 -0.52 11.37 9.81
C PHE A 111 -0.01 11.29 11.26
N GLY A 112 -0.89 10.92 12.19
CA GLY A 112 -0.48 10.51 13.53
C GLY A 112 -0.30 9.00 13.53
N SER A 113 0.93 8.53 13.70
CA SER A 113 1.35 7.13 13.95
C SER A 113 1.84 6.26 12.78
N TYR A 114 1.69 6.65 11.51
CA TYR A 114 2.30 5.85 10.42
C TYR A 114 3.85 5.86 10.53
N GLY A 115 4.41 4.76 11.01
CA GLY A 115 5.85 4.55 11.16
C GLY A 115 6.43 4.80 12.55
N ARG A 116 5.62 4.96 13.60
CA ARG A 116 6.16 5.00 14.98
C ARG A 116 6.63 3.60 15.40
N SER A 117 7.88 3.54 15.86
CA SER A 117 8.55 2.34 16.40
C SER A 117 8.37 2.17 17.91
N ASP A 118 7.59 3.04 18.56
CA ASP A 118 7.37 3.06 20.02
C ASP A 118 6.21 2.16 20.49
N GLY A 119 5.59 1.40 19.58
CA GLY A 119 4.66 0.32 19.94
C GLY A 119 3.28 0.76 20.44
N GLY A 120 2.98 2.06 20.47
CA GLY A 120 1.64 2.58 20.76
C GLY A 120 0.78 2.67 19.50
N MET A 121 0.10 1.60 19.12
CA MET A 121 -1.04 1.67 18.20
C MET A 121 -2.24 0.97 18.85
N SER A 122 -3.28 1.74 19.20
CA SER A 122 -4.51 1.20 19.78
C SER A 122 -5.35 0.54 18.69
N VAL A 123 -6.09 -0.49 19.08
CA VAL A 123 -7.05 -1.25 18.25
C VAL A 123 -8.11 -0.34 17.57
N GLU A 124 -8.21 0.91 18.01
CA GLU A 124 -9.17 1.94 17.56
C GLU A 124 -8.90 2.51 16.15
N ASP A 125 -7.71 2.27 15.59
CA ASP A 125 -7.28 2.84 14.30
C ASP A 125 -7.72 2.04 13.06
N ASP A 126 -8.14 0.77 13.21
CA ASP A 126 -8.52 -0.12 12.10
C ASP A 126 -10.02 -0.18 11.79
N GLU A 127 -10.84 0.50 12.59
CA GLU A 127 -12.30 0.51 12.46
C GLU A 127 -12.77 1.42 11.32
N TRP A 128 -12.40 1.07 10.08
CA TRP A 128 -12.75 1.81 8.88
C TRP A 128 -13.40 0.91 7.83
N ALA A 129 -14.63 1.25 7.47
CA ALA A 129 -15.31 0.65 6.34
C ALA A 129 -14.78 1.23 5.03
N THR A 130 -14.56 0.38 4.04
CA THR A 130 -14.35 0.83 2.65
C THR A 130 -15.68 1.28 2.08
N SER A 131 -15.74 2.53 1.63
CA SER A 131 -16.95 3.14 1.09
C SER A 131 -17.42 2.50 -0.21
N ALA A 132 -18.71 2.64 -0.53
CA ALA A 132 -19.27 2.21 -1.82
C ALA A 132 -18.56 2.90 -3.00
N ARG A 133 -18.11 4.13 -2.78
CA ARG A 133 -17.39 4.95 -3.74
C ARG A 133 -16.05 4.28 -4.14
N THR A 134 -15.26 3.85 -3.16
CA THR A 134 -14.02 3.08 -3.40
C THR A 134 -14.26 1.70 -4.01
N TRP A 135 -15.32 0.99 -3.61
CA TRP A 135 -15.67 -0.28 -4.23
C TRP A 135 -16.02 -0.13 -5.72
N ARG A 136 -16.78 0.92 -6.07
CA ARG A 136 -17.10 1.26 -7.47
C ARG A 136 -15.86 1.60 -8.28
N ALA A 137 -14.90 2.32 -7.70
CA ALA A 137 -13.63 2.62 -8.36
C ALA A 137 -12.78 1.36 -8.62
N LEU A 138 -12.80 0.39 -7.70
CA LEU A 138 -12.06 -0.87 -7.85
C LEU A 138 -12.67 -1.80 -8.90
N ALA A 139 -14.00 -1.89 -8.95
CA ALA A 139 -14.72 -2.91 -9.71
C ALA A 139 -14.31 -3.06 -11.20
N PRO A 140 -14.11 -1.98 -11.99
CA PRO A 140 -13.67 -2.09 -13.38
C PRO A 140 -12.33 -2.81 -13.55
N HIS A 141 -11.41 -2.64 -12.59
CA HIS A 141 -10.10 -3.30 -12.61
C HIS A 141 -10.18 -4.79 -12.28
N LEU A 142 -11.28 -5.23 -11.65
CA LEU A 142 -11.54 -6.62 -11.28
C LEU A 142 -12.70 -7.22 -12.09
N SER A 143 -12.93 -6.75 -13.31
CA SER A 143 -14.01 -7.20 -14.19
C SER A 143 -14.10 -8.73 -14.35
N ALA A 144 -12.95 -9.41 -14.40
CA ALA A 144 -12.86 -10.88 -14.47
C ALA A 144 -13.37 -11.62 -13.22
N TYR A 145 -13.62 -10.90 -12.12
CA TYR A 145 -14.08 -11.43 -10.84
C TYR A 145 -15.53 -11.05 -10.52
N ILE A 146 -16.14 -10.14 -11.28
CA ILE A 146 -17.51 -9.63 -11.04
C ILE A 146 -18.55 -10.75 -10.96
N ALA A 147 -18.49 -11.74 -11.85
CA ALA A 147 -19.42 -12.86 -11.85
C ALA A 147 -18.97 -14.05 -10.98
N LYS A 148 -17.73 -14.02 -10.45
CA LYS A 148 -17.13 -15.13 -9.71
C LYS A 148 -17.47 -15.05 -8.23
N LYS A 149 -17.36 -16.20 -7.55
CA LYS A 149 -17.51 -16.27 -6.08
C LYS A 149 -16.27 -15.65 -5.43
N VAL A 150 -16.47 -14.53 -4.73
CA VAL A 150 -15.41 -13.82 -3.99
C VAL A 150 -15.76 -13.75 -2.52
N TRP A 151 -14.75 -13.66 -1.67
CA TRP A 151 -14.91 -13.59 -0.22
C TRP A 151 -14.35 -12.29 0.34
N ALA A 152 -15.17 -11.59 1.13
CA ALA A 152 -14.79 -10.43 1.94
C ALA A 152 -14.88 -10.85 3.42
N PRO A 153 -13.79 -11.40 4.01
CA PRO A 153 -13.79 -11.96 5.35
C PRO A 153 -13.86 -10.96 6.52
N PHE A 154 -13.50 -9.70 6.33
CA PHE A 154 -13.29 -8.76 7.43
C PHE A 154 -14.59 -8.00 7.72
N TYR A 155 -15.27 -8.44 8.78
CA TYR A 155 -16.67 -8.09 9.01
C TYR A 155 -16.89 -6.62 9.33
N TYR A 156 -16.15 -6.04 10.29
CA TYR A 156 -16.36 -4.67 10.81
C TYR A 156 -17.86 -4.30 10.96
N ASP A 157 -18.40 -3.43 10.10
CA ASP A 157 -19.78 -2.95 10.10
C ASP A 157 -20.80 -3.91 9.44
N GLY A 158 -20.32 -5.01 8.85
CA GLY A 158 -21.11 -6.05 8.19
C GLY A 158 -21.68 -5.68 6.83
N THR A 159 -21.33 -4.51 6.28
CA THR A 159 -21.97 -3.98 5.07
C THR A 159 -21.05 -3.94 3.85
N ALA A 160 -19.78 -4.34 3.96
CA ALA A 160 -18.87 -4.42 2.81
C ALA A 160 -19.45 -5.28 1.68
N GLY A 161 -20.06 -6.42 2.04
CA GLY A 161 -20.72 -7.28 1.06
C GLY A 161 -21.89 -6.62 0.31
N ILE A 162 -22.61 -5.68 0.94
CA ILE A 162 -23.68 -4.90 0.28
C ILE A 162 -23.06 -3.93 -0.72
N ARG A 163 -22.07 -3.13 -0.27
CA ARG A 163 -21.36 -2.14 -1.10
C ARG A 163 -20.65 -2.78 -2.29
N MET A 164 -20.08 -3.98 -2.13
CA MET A 164 -19.50 -4.73 -3.23
C MET A 164 -20.57 -5.16 -4.25
N ARG A 165 -21.75 -5.59 -3.81
CA ARG A 165 -22.85 -5.94 -4.73
C ARG A 165 -23.35 -4.72 -5.49
N GLU A 166 -23.46 -3.57 -4.83
CA GLU A 166 -23.79 -2.28 -5.47
C GLU A 166 -22.72 -1.87 -6.50
N ALA A 167 -21.45 -2.18 -6.25
CA ALA A 167 -20.36 -1.99 -7.21
C ALA A 167 -20.34 -3.02 -8.36
N GLY A 168 -21.24 -4.02 -8.33
CA GLY A 168 -21.45 -4.98 -9.41
C GLY A 168 -21.03 -6.42 -9.12
N PHE A 169 -20.33 -6.69 -8.01
CA PHE A 169 -19.91 -8.06 -7.67
C PHE A 169 -21.13 -8.94 -7.36
N ARG A 170 -21.32 -10.02 -8.13
CA ARG A 170 -22.57 -10.81 -8.09
C ARG A 170 -22.60 -11.86 -6.98
N ARG A 171 -21.46 -12.47 -6.66
CA ARG A 171 -21.37 -13.61 -5.74
C ARG A 171 -20.40 -13.33 -4.60
N VAL A 172 -20.78 -12.38 -3.74
CA VAL A 172 -19.98 -11.99 -2.56
C VAL A 172 -20.39 -12.81 -1.33
N VAL A 173 -19.42 -13.49 -0.74
CA VAL A 173 -19.52 -14.07 0.61
C VAL A 173 -19.00 -13.02 1.59
N HIS A 174 -19.85 -12.59 2.52
CA HIS A 174 -19.49 -11.66 3.58
C HIS A 174 -20.35 -12.01 4.80
N THR A 175 -19.75 -12.66 5.78
CA THR A 175 -20.39 -13.26 6.95
C THR A 175 -19.50 -13.03 8.16
N LYS A 176 -20.08 -13.02 9.36
CA LYS A 176 -19.36 -12.82 10.62
C LYS A 176 -18.64 -14.11 11.05
N ASP A 177 -17.74 -14.58 10.21
CA ASP A 177 -16.92 -15.77 10.45
C ASP A 177 -15.51 -15.37 10.89
N ASP A 178 -14.87 -16.21 11.71
CA ASP A 178 -13.45 -16.07 12.03
C ASP A 178 -12.62 -16.40 10.77
N PHE A 179 -11.86 -15.41 10.27
CA PHE A 179 -11.01 -15.56 9.09
C PHE A 179 -10.02 -16.73 9.22
N PHE A 180 -9.31 -16.83 10.36
CA PHE A 180 -8.27 -17.84 10.56
C PHE A 180 -8.85 -19.25 10.68
N LYS A 181 -10.09 -19.40 11.14
CA LYS A 181 -10.80 -20.68 11.07
C LYS A 181 -11.25 -20.97 9.65
N ARG A 182 -11.92 -20.02 9.00
CA ARG A 182 -12.57 -20.22 7.71
C ARG A 182 -11.59 -20.40 6.55
N VAL A 183 -10.42 -19.77 6.59
CA VAL A 183 -9.35 -19.96 5.59
C VAL A 183 -8.75 -21.38 5.62
N ASN A 184 -8.93 -22.12 6.72
CA ASN A 184 -8.49 -23.52 6.81
C ASN A 184 -9.55 -24.53 6.31
N ASP A 185 -10.77 -24.09 6.01
CA ASP A 185 -11.79 -24.91 5.36
C ASP A 185 -11.45 -25.05 3.87
N ARG A 186 -10.81 -26.18 3.53
CA ARG A 186 -10.35 -26.46 2.15
C ARG A 186 -11.50 -26.51 1.14
N ALA A 187 -12.67 -26.99 1.52
CA ALA A 187 -13.81 -27.10 0.61
C ALA A 187 -14.34 -25.69 0.29
N PHE A 188 -14.48 -24.85 1.32
CA PHE A 188 -14.84 -23.46 1.15
C PHE A 188 -13.83 -22.70 0.29
N VAL A 189 -12.54 -22.77 0.65
CA VAL A 189 -11.48 -22.05 -0.06
C VAL A 189 -11.37 -22.45 -1.52
N LYS A 190 -11.41 -23.75 -1.85
CA LYS A 190 -11.39 -24.23 -3.24
C LYS A 190 -12.57 -23.74 -4.08
N SER A 191 -13.68 -23.34 -3.44
CA SER A 191 -14.84 -22.79 -4.15
C SER A 191 -14.71 -21.30 -4.50
N LEU A 192 -13.71 -20.61 -3.95
CA LEU A 192 -13.49 -19.18 -4.15
C LEU A 192 -12.64 -18.92 -5.39
N ALA A 193 -12.96 -17.84 -6.11
CA ALA A 193 -12.07 -17.31 -7.12
C ALA A 193 -11.00 -16.38 -6.53
N ALA A 194 -11.36 -15.61 -5.50
CA ALA A 194 -10.43 -14.74 -4.78
C ALA A 194 -10.99 -14.28 -3.43
N VAL A 195 -10.09 -13.78 -2.59
CA VAL A 195 -10.41 -12.91 -1.45
C VAL A 195 -10.22 -11.45 -1.87
N ILE A 196 -11.23 -10.60 -1.65
CA ILE A 196 -11.17 -9.18 -2.01
C ILE A 196 -11.73 -8.39 -0.83
N ASP A 197 -10.87 -7.66 -0.12
CA ASP A 197 -11.31 -6.97 1.11
C ASP A 197 -10.33 -5.91 1.65
N ASN A 198 -10.75 -5.18 2.70
CA ASN A 198 -9.94 -4.28 3.52
C ASN A 198 -9.62 -4.92 4.88
N PRO A 199 -8.49 -5.63 5.03
CA PRO A 199 -8.10 -6.27 6.29
C PRO A 199 -7.74 -5.27 7.39
N PRO A 200 -7.87 -5.67 8.67
CA PRO A 200 -7.18 -4.98 9.75
C PRO A 200 -5.64 -5.12 9.57
N TYR A 201 -4.90 -4.07 9.87
CA TYR A 201 -3.45 -4.02 9.75
C TYR A 201 -2.76 -3.39 10.97
N THR A 202 -3.51 -2.76 11.86
CA THR A 202 -3.10 -2.21 13.15
C THR A 202 -3.09 -3.33 14.18
N GLY A 203 -1.94 -3.98 14.26
CA GLY A 203 -1.68 -5.06 15.21
C GLY A 203 -0.40 -5.79 14.82
N LYS A 204 0.43 -6.12 15.80
CA LYS A 204 1.74 -6.72 15.54
C LYS A 204 1.59 -8.02 14.73
N GLY A 205 1.99 -7.97 13.46
CA GLY A 205 1.99 -9.12 12.57
C GLY A 205 0.64 -9.51 11.96
N VAL A 206 -0.46 -8.76 12.16
CA VAL A 206 -1.81 -9.19 11.72
C VAL A 206 -1.88 -9.29 10.19
N LYS A 207 -1.44 -8.26 9.47
CA LYS A 207 -1.41 -8.27 7.99
C LYS A 207 -0.53 -9.39 7.44
N GLU A 208 0.64 -9.64 8.04
CA GLU A 208 1.55 -10.71 7.64
C GLU A 208 0.90 -12.08 7.84
N ARG A 209 0.20 -12.29 8.96
CA ARG A 209 -0.54 -13.53 9.23
C ARG A 209 -1.68 -13.74 8.26
N VAL A 210 -2.42 -12.69 7.90
CA VAL A 210 -3.49 -12.75 6.88
C VAL A 210 -2.90 -13.16 5.53
N ILE A 211 -1.86 -12.45 5.08
CA ILE A 211 -1.18 -12.74 3.82
C ILE A 211 -0.62 -14.17 3.81
N ALA A 212 0.11 -14.57 4.85
CA ALA A 212 0.67 -15.91 4.96
C ALA A 212 -0.41 -17.01 4.93
N ALA A 213 -1.57 -16.78 5.56
CA ALA A 213 -2.68 -17.73 5.54
C ALA A 213 -3.26 -17.88 4.13
N LEU A 214 -3.48 -16.78 3.40
CA LEU A 214 -3.99 -16.81 2.02
C LEU A 214 -2.99 -17.46 1.06
N VAL A 215 -1.69 -17.17 1.22
CA VAL A 215 -0.62 -17.79 0.43
C VAL A 215 -0.57 -19.30 0.66
N ARG A 216 -0.62 -19.74 1.93
CA ARG A 216 -0.61 -21.16 2.30
C ARG A 216 -1.84 -21.90 1.80
N ALA A 217 -3.00 -21.25 1.82
CA ALA A 217 -4.25 -21.79 1.32
C ALA A 217 -4.37 -21.73 -0.22
N ASP A 218 -3.35 -21.17 -0.90
CA ASP A 218 -3.28 -21.01 -2.36
C ASP A 218 -4.45 -20.23 -2.97
N VAL A 219 -4.90 -19.17 -2.27
CA VAL A 219 -6.04 -18.35 -2.71
C VAL A 219 -5.55 -17.06 -3.35
N PRO A 220 -6.00 -16.72 -4.57
CA PRO A 220 -5.79 -15.39 -5.12
C PRO A 220 -6.43 -14.32 -4.23
N PHE A 221 -5.80 -13.14 -4.13
CA PHE A 221 -6.37 -12.07 -3.32
C PHE A 221 -6.08 -10.67 -3.84
N CYS A 222 -6.90 -9.72 -3.40
CA CYS A 222 -6.78 -8.28 -3.58
C CYS A 222 -7.12 -7.60 -2.25
N LEU A 223 -6.11 -7.12 -1.52
CA LEU A 223 -6.28 -6.56 -0.17
C LEU A 223 -5.93 -5.07 -0.16
N LEU A 224 -6.79 -4.24 0.44
CA LEU A 224 -6.49 -2.83 0.67
C LEU A 224 -5.57 -2.68 1.88
N LEU A 225 -4.36 -2.16 1.69
CA LEU A 225 -3.32 -2.08 2.71
C LEU A 225 -2.55 -0.75 2.60
N PRO A 226 -1.84 -0.32 3.66
CA PRO A 226 -0.87 0.77 3.55
C PRO A 226 0.18 0.48 2.48
N ILE A 227 0.53 1.48 1.68
CA ILE A 227 1.44 1.34 0.53
C ILE A 227 2.83 0.82 0.91
N GLY A 228 3.25 1.03 2.16
CA GLY A 228 4.51 0.48 2.69
C GLY A 228 4.60 -1.05 2.61
N VAL A 229 3.47 -1.78 2.49
CA VAL A 229 3.46 -3.23 2.30
C VAL A 229 4.21 -3.66 1.03
N LEU A 230 4.35 -2.76 0.05
CA LEU A 230 5.08 -3.05 -1.18
C LEU A 230 6.59 -3.29 -0.94
N HIS A 231 7.13 -2.86 0.19
CA HIS A 231 8.52 -3.14 0.57
C HIS A 231 8.69 -4.44 1.35
N ALA A 232 7.60 -5.03 1.86
CA ALA A 232 7.61 -6.20 2.75
C ALA A 232 6.96 -7.42 2.07
N GLN A 233 7.41 -7.74 0.86
CA GLN A 233 6.82 -8.80 0.02
C GLN A 233 7.52 -10.15 0.15
N GLU A 234 8.33 -10.38 1.20
CA GLU A 234 9.13 -11.61 1.36
C GLU A 234 8.30 -12.90 1.38
N LEU A 235 7.02 -12.80 1.75
CA LEU A 235 6.07 -13.91 1.76
C LEU A 235 5.45 -14.21 0.39
N LEU A 236 5.70 -13.36 -0.61
CA LEU A 236 5.06 -13.40 -1.92
C LEU A 236 6.07 -13.71 -3.01
N ASP A 237 5.63 -14.51 -3.97
CA ASP A 237 6.33 -14.64 -5.24
C ASP A 237 6.15 -13.33 -6.04
N ALA A 238 7.23 -12.54 -6.14
CA ALA A 238 7.23 -11.24 -6.80
C ALA A 238 6.70 -11.30 -8.24
N ASP A 239 6.93 -12.41 -8.95
CA ASP A 239 6.42 -12.58 -10.32
C ASP A 239 4.91 -12.66 -10.37
N LYS A 240 4.20 -12.89 -9.26
CA LYS A 240 2.74 -13.02 -9.16
C LYS A 240 2.07 -11.85 -8.46
N VAL A 241 2.85 -10.88 -7.96
CA VAL A 241 2.35 -9.67 -7.32
C VAL A 241 1.89 -8.68 -8.38
N GLN A 242 0.74 -8.06 -8.13
CA GLN A 242 0.18 -6.98 -8.92
C GLN A 242 -0.38 -5.91 -7.96
N THR A 243 -0.54 -4.68 -8.42
CA THR A 243 -0.91 -3.55 -7.57
C THR A 243 -1.85 -2.60 -8.30
N LEU A 244 -2.88 -2.15 -7.59
CA LEU A 244 -3.73 -1.04 -8.03
C LEU A 244 -3.58 0.08 -6.99
N ILE A 245 -3.03 1.22 -7.40
CA ILE A 245 -2.75 2.35 -6.52
C ILE A 245 -3.81 3.43 -6.81
N PRO A 246 -4.81 3.59 -5.94
CA PRO A 246 -5.74 4.71 -6.03
C PRO A 246 -5.06 6.01 -5.61
N ARG A 247 -5.47 7.13 -6.22
CA ARG A 247 -5.06 8.46 -5.74
C ARG A 247 -5.54 8.71 -4.32
N ARG A 248 -6.78 8.28 -4.01
CA ARG A 248 -7.39 8.30 -2.69
C ARG A 248 -8.37 7.13 -2.58
N CYS A 249 -8.43 6.50 -1.41
CA CYS A 249 -9.59 5.71 -1.02
C CYS A 249 -10.53 6.58 -0.20
N ARG A 250 -11.80 6.21 -0.14
CA ARG A 250 -12.83 6.83 0.66
C ARG A 250 -13.28 5.81 1.69
N VAL A 251 -13.21 6.20 2.96
CA VAL A 251 -13.51 5.33 4.10
C VAL A 251 -14.42 6.06 5.08
N ASN A 252 -15.11 5.31 5.91
CA ASN A 252 -15.96 5.86 6.97
C ASN A 252 -15.92 4.95 8.19
N LYS A 253 -16.03 5.56 9.39
CA LYS A 253 -16.39 4.79 10.58
C LYS A 253 -17.87 4.43 10.52
N ALA A 254 -18.31 3.45 11.30
CA ALA A 254 -19.72 3.10 11.43
C ALA A 254 -20.54 4.35 11.84
N GLY A 255 -21.58 4.67 11.06
CA GLY A 255 -22.40 5.87 11.25
C GLY A 255 -21.70 7.22 10.99
N GLY A 256 -20.42 7.21 10.62
CA GLY A 256 -19.61 8.40 10.39
C GLY A 256 -19.67 8.90 8.95
N ARG A 257 -19.19 10.13 8.73
CA ARG A 257 -19.01 10.70 7.39
C ARG A 257 -17.90 9.99 6.61
N GLU A 258 -18.04 9.97 5.29
CA GLU A 258 -16.99 9.52 4.39
C GLU A 258 -15.83 10.53 4.34
N ILE A 259 -14.61 10.04 4.49
CA ILE A 259 -13.38 10.83 4.42
C ILE A 259 -12.39 10.25 3.41
N PRO A 260 -11.55 11.07 2.77
CA PRO A 260 -10.50 10.58 1.89
C PRO A 260 -9.28 10.11 2.69
N PHE A 261 -8.74 8.97 2.31
CA PHE A 261 -7.50 8.38 2.80
C PHE A 261 -6.47 8.27 1.67
N LYS A 262 -5.22 8.65 1.94
CA LYS A 262 -4.09 8.56 0.99
C LYS A 262 -3.16 7.43 1.40
N TYR A 263 -2.26 7.02 0.49
CA TYR A 263 -1.20 6.05 0.76
C TYR A 263 -1.68 4.62 1.04
N LEU A 264 -2.84 4.25 0.48
CA LEU A 264 -3.29 2.87 0.42
C LEU A 264 -3.03 2.28 -0.97
N VAL A 265 -2.92 0.95 -1.02
CA VAL A 265 -2.76 0.16 -2.25
C VAL A 265 -3.64 -1.07 -2.18
N TRP A 266 -4.23 -1.45 -3.30
CA TRP A 266 -4.79 -2.79 -3.46
C TRP A 266 -3.66 -3.75 -3.84
N LEU A 267 -3.12 -4.46 -2.85
CA LEU A 267 -2.13 -5.51 -3.05
C LEU A 267 -2.82 -6.74 -3.63
N CYS A 268 -2.49 -7.06 -4.88
CA CYS A 268 -3.04 -8.19 -5.60
C CYS A 268 -2.02 -9.32 -5.71
N TYR A 269 -2.44 -10.56 -5.54
CA TYR A 269 -1.58 -11.74 -5.70
C TYR A 269 -2.33 -12.84 -6.45
N LYS A 270 -1.71 -13.37 -7.51
CA LYS A 270 -2.30 -14.39 -8.40
C LYS A 270 -3.64 -14.00 -9.05
N MET A 271 -3.92 -12.69 -9.14
CA MET A 271 -5.17 -12.18 -9.71
C MET A 271 -5.19 -12.18 -11.25
N GLU A 272 -4.02 -12.33 -11.88
CA GLU A 272 -3.85 -12.32 -13.34
C GLU A 272 -4.46 -11.09 -14.03
N LEU A 273 -4.30 -9.92 -13.42
CA LEU A 273 -4.72 -8.65 -14.02
C LEU A 273 -3.87 -8.35 -15.26
N GLU A 274 -4.35 -7.46 -16.14
CA GLU A 274 -3.65 -7.12 -17.39
C GLU A 274 -2.26 -6.51 -17.13
N ARG A 275 -2.13 -5.69 -16.09
CA ARG A 275 -0.91 -4.97 -15.72
C ARG A 275 -0.51 -5.31 -14.28
N ASP A 276 0.79 -5.26 -14.01
CA ASP A 276 1.32 -5.49 -12.65
C ASP A 276 1.22 -4.26 -11.77
N LEU A 277 1.19 -3.07 -12.37
CA LEU A 277 1.00 -1.82 -11.67
C LEU A 277 0.01 -0.96 -12.46
N VAL A 278 -1.04 -0.51 -11.78
CA VAL A 278 -2.02 0.42 -12.32
C VAL A 278 -2.17 1.57 -11.34
N LEU A 279 -1.92 2.78 -11.82
CA LEU A 279 -2.35 4.00 -11.13
C LEU A 279 -3.82 4.22 -11.50
N MET A 280 -4.72 4.10 -10.52
CA MET A 280 -6.15 4.28 -10.77
C MET A 280 -6.44 5.78 -10.93
N PRO A 281 -7.31 6.17 -11.87
CA PRO A 281 -7.72 7.56 -12.01
C PRO A 281 -8.47 8.04 -10.77
N ASP A 282 -8.62 9.36 -10.62
CA ASP A 282 -9.64 9.89 -9.72
C ASP A 282 -11.01 9.51 -10.26
N GLU A 283 -11.94 9.27 -9.34
CA GLU A 283 -13.33 8.94 -9.67
C GLU A 283 -14.12 10.14 -10.19
#